data_AF-L7U8T8-F1
#
_entry.id   AF-L7U8T8-F1
#
_cell.length_a   1.000
_cell.length_b   1.000
_cell.length_c   1.000
_cell.angle_alpha   90.00
_cell.angle_beta   90.00
_cell.angle_gamma   90.00
#
_symmetry.space_group_name_H-M   'P 1'
#
loop_
_entity.id
_entity.type
_entity.pdbx_description
1 polymer ?
#
loop_
_entity_poly.entity_id
_entity_poly.type
_entity_poly.pdbx_seq_one_letter_code
_entity_poly.pdbx_strand_id
1 'polypeptide(L)'
;MKATLFLIAFTAFTAAAPQPKLQPKPAAATPKRCGGASNKQCPQSAICVGEKEIKGGVGVCLANPKPCGNFFGDVCPNKTDVCISDPRIQCPPGAMDCGGGVCLPGVWAKQFGLKTN
;
A
#
# COMPACT_ATOMS: atom_id res chain seq x y z
N MET A 1 -19.13 -71.92 27.02
CA MET A 1 -18.42 -71.49 25.78
C MET A 1 -18.43 -69.97 25.74
N LYS A 2 -17.31 -69.36 25.34
CA LYS A 2 -16.93 -67.95 25.54
C LYS A 2 -17.88 -66.98 24.80
N ALA A 3 -18.43 -65.99 25.50
CA ALA A 3 -19.12 -64.85 24.88
C ALA A 3 -18.22 -63.61 25.04
N THR A 4 -17.44 -63.34 24.00
CA THR A 4 -16.56 -62.17 23.91
C THR A 4 -17.41 -60.95 23.54
N LEU A 5 -17.68 -60.08 24.51
CA LEU A 5 -18.32 -58.78 24.30
C LEU A 5 -17.29 -57.81 23.69
N PHE A 6 -17.43 -57.50 22.41
CA PHE A 6 -16.68 -56.43 21.74
C PHE A 6 -17.31 -55.07 22.09
N LEU A 7 -16.60 -54.27 22.88
CA LEU A 7 -16.88 -52.84 23.07
C LEU A 7 -16.39 -52.07 21.84
N ILE A 8 -17.32 -51.68 20.98
CA ILE A 8 -17.05 -50.76 19.87
C ILE A 8 -17.01 -49.34 20.44
N ALA A 9 -15.80 -48.82 20.65
CA ALA A 9 -15.58 -47.41 20.97
C ALA A 9 -15.86 -46.57 19.73
N PHE A 10 -16.99 -45.86 19.70
CA PHE A 10 -17.22 -44.78 18.73
C PHE A 10 -16.30 -43.60 19.09
N THR A 11 -15.10 -43.57 18.51
CA THR A 11 -14.28 -42.35 18.48
C THR A 11 -14.94 -41.38 17.51
N ALA A 12 -15.75 -40.47 18.05
CA ALA A 12 -16.24 -39.31 17.32
C ALA A 12 -15.03 -38.45 16.92
N PHE A 13 -14.52 -38.65 15.70
CA PHE A 13 -13.70 -37.66 15.03
C PHE A 13 -14.59 -36.45 14.79
N THR A 14 -14.49 -35.45 15.66
CA THR A 14 -14.84 -34.08 15.28
C THR A 14 -13.85 -33.71 14.19
N ALA A 15 -14.23 -33.97 12.94
CA ALA A 15 -13.59 -33.41 11.78
C ALA A 15 -13.75 -31.89 11.89
N ALA A 16 -12.80 -31.24 12.57
CA ALA A 16 -12.61 -29.81 12.49
C ALA A 16 -12.29 -29.54 11.02
N ALA A 17 -13.31 -29.12 10.28
CA ALA A 17 -13.15 -28.61 8.93
C ALA A 17 -11.98 -27.62 8.94
N PRO A 18 -11.07 -27.67 7.95
CA PRO A 18 -9.98 -26.69 7.87
C PRO A 18 -10.63 -25.32 7.80
N GLN A 19 -10.61 -24.60 8.93
CA GLN A 19 -11.04 -23.21 8.95
C GLN A 19 -10.16 -22.52 7.92
N PRO A 20 -10.73 -21.85 6.90
CA PRO A 20 -9.92 -21.01 6.04
C PRO A 20 -9.22 -20.05 6.99
N LYS A 21 -7.90 -20.19 7.12
CA LYS A 21 -7.08 -19.22 7.82
C LYS A 21 -7.38 -17.91 7.12
N LEU A 22 -8.25 -17.11 7.72
CA LEU A 22 -8.46 -15.71 7.35
C LEU A 22 -7.08 -15.12 7.44
N GLN A 23 -6.42 -15.07 6.28
CA GLN A 23 -5.16 -14.35 6.13
C GLN A 23 -5.44 -12.98 6.75
N PRO A 24 -4.61 -12.51 7.69
CA PRO A 24 -4.78 -11.16 8.19
C PRO A 24 -4.82 -10.25 6.96
N LYS A 25 -5.98 -9.66 6.70
CA LYS A 25 -6.10 -8.54 5.77
C LYS A 25 -4.93 -7.64 6.14
N PRO A 26 -3.98 -7.36 5.22
CA PRO A 26 -2.79 -6.58 5.59
C PRO A 26 -3.29 -5.35 6.30
N ALA A 27 -3.02 -5.27 7.61
CA ALA A 27 -3.31 -4.07 8.37
C ALA A 27 -2.63 -2.98 7.56
N ALA A 28 -3.39 -2.04 7.03
CA ALA A 28 -2.87 -0.98 6.18
C ALA A 28 -1.75 -0.32 6.98
N ALA A 29 -0.51 -0.71 6.69
CA ALA A 29 0.63 -0.34 7.50
C ALA A 29 0.65 1.18 7.50
N THR A 30 0.65 1.77 8.68
CA THR A 30 0.64 3.21 8.80
C THR A 30 1.81 3.76 7.97
N PRO A 31 1.54 4.58 6.96
CA PRO A 31 2.57 5.06 6.05
C PRO A 31 3.67 5.80 6.81
N LYS A 32 4.93 5.44 6.54
CA LYS A 32 6.07 6.14 7.14
C LYS A 32 6.29 7.48 6.43
N ARG A 33 6.51 8.54 7.20
CA ARG A 33 6.93 9.84 6.68
C ARG A 33 8.43 9.82 6.35
N CYS A 34 8.82 10.60 5.35
CA CYS A 34 10.19 10.77 4.89
C CYS A 34 10.45 12.23 4.47
N GLY A 35 11.71 12.57 4.24
CA GLY A 35 12.11 13.88 3.72
C GLY A 35 11.80 15.05 4.64
N GLY A 36 11.68 16.23 4.03
CA GLY A 36 11.48 17.50 4.71
C GLY A 36 12.55 17.80 5.77
N ALA A 37 12.17 18.57 6.79
CA ALA A 37 13.08 18.93 7.91
C ALA A 37 13.59 17.72 8.71
N SER A 38 12.97 16.55 8.57
CA SER A 38 13.35 15.34 9.30
C SER A 38 14.50 14.57 8.64
N ASN A 39 14.80 14.82 7.37
CA ASN A 39 15.78 14.08 6.55
C ASN A 39 15.63 12.54 6.64
N LYS A 40 14.44 12.05 6.99
CA LYS A 40 14.16 10.62 7.12
C LYS A 40 14.16 9.96 5.75
N GLN A 41 14.87 8.87 5.62
CA GLN A 41 14.92 8.09 4.39
C GLN A 41 13.92 6.93 4.42
N CYS A 42 13.43 6.56 3.24
CA CYS A 42 12.64 5.36 3.06
C CYS A 42 13.51 4.11 3.01
N PRO A 43 12.97 2.92 3.34
CA PRO A 43 13.66 1.67 3.08
C PRO A 43 13.95 1.52 1.58
N GLN A 44 14.97 0.74 1.21
CA GLN A 44 15.46 0.59 -0.18
C GLN A 44 14.37 0.20 -1.21
N SER A 45 13.30 -0.47 -0.77
CA SER A 45 12.18 -0.89 -1.62
C SER A 45 11.06 0.15 -1.75
N ALA A 46 11.23 1.34 -1.19
CA ALA A 46 10.24 2.40 -1.19
C ALA A 46 10.85 3.75 -1.60
N ILE A 47 10.02 4.57 -2.23
CA ILE A 47 10.38 5.92 -2.65
C ILE A 47 9.69 6.96 -1.76
N CYS A 48 10.35 8.09 -1.53
CA CYS A 48 9.77 9.19 -0.77
C CYS A 48 8.98 10.12 -1.68
N VAL A 49 7.64 10.10 -1.59
CA VAL A 49 6.77 10.82 -2.54
C VAL A 49 5.97 11.91 -1.85
N GLY A 50 5.63 12.97 -2.60
CA GLY A 50 4.74 14.02 -2.12
C GLY A 50 5.40 15.11 -1.28
N GLU A 51 6.74 15.23 -1.23
CA GLU A 51 7.39 16.32 -0.48
C GLU A 51 6.96 17.72 -0.95
N LYS A 52 6.62 17.88 -2.23
CA LYS A 52 6.16 19.17 -2.78
C LYS A 52 4.66 19.37 -2.54
N GLU A 53 3.89 18.29 -2.52
CA GLU A 53 2.43 18.26 -2.56
C GLU A 53 1.77 18.03 -1.20
N ILE A 54 2.48 17.46 -0.22
CA ILE A 54 1.97 17.20 1.13
C ILE A 54 2.28 18.39 2.04
N LYS A 55 1.32 18.73 2.91
CA LYS A 55 1.46 19.83 3.89
C LYS A 55 2.67 19.61 4.80
N GLY A 56 3.41 20.67 5.05
CA GLY A 56 4.63 20.64 5.88
C GLY A 56 5.90 20.20 5.13
N GLY A 57 5.83 20.00 3.82
CA GLY A 57 7.03 19.70 3.01
C GLY A 57 7.65 18.34 3.33
N VAL A 58 6.82 17.38 3.74
CA VAL A 58 7.23 16.02 4.11
C VAL A 58 6.68 15.04 3.09
N GLY A 59 7.39 13.95 2.83
CA GLY A 59 6.95 12.89 1.94
C GLY A 59 6.44 11.67 2.68
N VAL A 60 6.00 10.69 1.90
CA VAL A 60 5.56 9.37 2.38
C VAL A 60 6.33 8.29 1.67
N CYS A 61 6.75 7.25 2.41
CA CYS A 61 7.39 6.08 1.83
C CYS A 61 6.35 5.19 1.15
N LEU A 62 6.41 5.16 -0.18
CA LEU A 62 5.56 4.33 -1.01
C LEU A 62 6.36 3.16 -1.57
N ALA A 63 6.01 1.94 -1.16
CA ALA A 63 6.56 0.71 -1.72
C ALA A 63 5.75 0.29 -2.94
N ASN A 64 6.43 -0.24 -3.97
CA ASN A 64 5.81 -0.68 -5.23
C ASN A 64 4.85 0.35 -5.85
N PRO A 65 5.32 1.59 -6.12
CA PRO A 65 4.49 2.65 -6.66
C PRO A 65 3.90 2.25 -8.02
N LYS A 66 2.60 2.53 -8.23
CA LYS A 66 1.95 2.40 -9.53
C LYS A 66 2.04 3.75 -10.25
N PRO A 67 2.49 3.79 -11.52
CA PRO A 67 2.58 5.04 -12.26
C PRO A 67 1.18 5.59 -12.60
N CYS A 68 1.08 6.90 -12.79
CA CYS A 68 -0.11 7.63 -13.21
C CYS A 68 0.29 8.94 -13.90
N GLY A 69 -0.62 9.68 -14.54
CA GLY A 69 -0.34 11.02 -15.08
C GLY A 69 0.72 11.04 -16.19
N ASN A 70 0.92 9.91 -16.87
CA ASN A 70 1.78 9.78 -18.04
C ASN A 70 1.12 10.43 -19.26
N PHE A 71 1.85 10.64 -20.35
CA PHE A 71 1.32 11.15 -21.64
C PHE A 71 0.09 10.38 -22.16
N PHE A 72 -0.01 9.08 -21.84
CA PHE A 72 -1.15 8.23 -22.19
C PHE A 72 -2.40 8.47 -21.33
N GLY A 73 -2.33 9.36 -20.33
CA GLY A 73 -3.43 9.63 -19.41
C GLY A 73 -3.64 8.54 -18.36
N ASP A 74 -2.59 7.81 -17.98
CA ASP A 74 -2.69 6.72 -17.02
C ASP A 74 -3.30 7.19 -15.70
N VAL A 75 -4.39 6.54 -15.29
CA VAL A 75 -5.06 6.83 -14.03
C VAL A 75 -4.71 5.80 -12.97
N CYS A 76 -4.78 6.21 -11.71
CA CYS A 76 -4.62 5.29 -10.61
C CYS A 76 -5.71 4.20 -10.64
N PRO A 77 -5.34 2.94 -10.32
CA PRO A 77 -6.28 1.82 -10.40
C PRO A 77 -7.45 1.99 -9.42
N ASN A 78 -7.23 2.62 -8.26
CA ASN A 78 -8.30 2.97 -7.35
C ASN A 78 -8.71 4.43 -7.56
N LYS A 79 -10.01 4.68 -7.69
CA LYS A 79 -10.57 6.02 -7.86
C LYS A 79 -10.32 6.96 -6.68
N THR A 80 -10.02 6.41 -5.51
CA THR A 80 -9.70 7.18 -4.31
C THR A 80 -8.26 7.65 -4.27
N ASP A 81 -7.38 7.04 -5.06
CA ASP A 81 -5.96 7.32 -5.03
C ASP A 81 -5.67 8.61 -5.77
N VAL A 82 -4.62 9.30 -5.33
CA VAL A 82 -4.22 10.58 -5.88
C VAL A 82 -2.93 10.38 -6.65
N CYS A 83 -2.86 10.94 -7.85
CA CYS A 83 -1.63 10.98 -8.61
C CYS A 83 -0.73 12.10 -8.06
N ILE A 84 0.45 11.73 -7.57
CA ILE A 84 1.44 12.64 -6.98
C ILE A 84 2.71 12.58 -7.82
N SER A 85 3.45 13.67 -7.99
CA SER A 85 4.65 13.67 -8.83
C SER A 85 5.67 12.63 -8.36
N ASP A 86 6.26 11.91 -9.32
CA ASP A 86 7.32 10.95 -9.03
C ASP A 86 8.65 11.71 -8.88
N PRO A 87 9.29 11.69 -7.70
CA PRO A 87 10.57 12.37 -7.48
C PRO A 87 11.72 11.81 -8.33
N ARG A 88 11.57 10.60 -8.89
CA ARG A 88 12.57 9.99 -9.77
C ARG A 88 12.55 10.61 -11.16
N ILE A 89 11.45 11.24 -11.54
CA ILE A 89 11.29 11.86 -12.85
C ILE A 89 11.80 13.30 -12.75
N GLN A 90 12.99 13.52 -13.31
CA GLN A 90 13.53 14.86 -13.46
C GLN A 90 13.01 15.46 -14.75
N CYS A 91 12.01 16.33 -14.59
CA CYS A 91 11.45 17.12 -15.67
C CYS A 91 12.46 18.17 -16.16
N PRO A 92 12.97 18.09 -17.41
CA PRO A 92 13.82 19.16 -17.92
C PRO A 92 13.02 20.46 -18.11
N PRO A 93 13.64 21.63 -17.89
CA PRO A 93 12.96 22.91 -18.04
C PRO A 93 12.45 23.10 -19.48
N GLY A 94 11.18 23.44 -19.64
CA GLY A 94 10.53 23.67 -20.94
C GLY A 94 9.84 22.44 -21.55
N ALA A 95 9.88 21.27 -20.90
CA ALA A 95 9.10 20.12 -21.35
C ALA A 95 7.61 20.33 -21.07
N MET A 96 6.78 20.17 -22.12
CA MET A 96 5.32 20.32 -22.04
C MET A 96 4.64 19.18 -21.29
N ASP A 97 5.26 17.99 -21.31
CA ASP A 97 4.80 16.86 -20.56
C ASP A 97 6.00 16.15 -19.95
N CYS A 98 6.09 16.25 -18.63
CA CYS A 98 7.08 15.52 -17.84
C CYS A 98 6.51 14.22 -17.28
N GLY A 99 5.36 13.79 -17.82
CA GLY A 99 4.84 12.45 -17.84
C GLY A 99 5.23 11.64 -16.62
N GLY A 100 4.34 11.63 -15.63
CA GLY A 100 4.42 10.63 -14.58
C GLY A 100 4.35 11.17 -13.17
N GLY A 101 3.35 10.70 -12.49
CA GLY A 101 3.29 10.58 -11.06
C GLY A 101 3.24 9.12 -10.64
N VAL A 102 3.06 8.95 -9.35
CA VAL A 102 2.76 7.67 -8.72
C VAL A 102 1.50 7.79 -7.88
N CYS A 103 0.77 6.69 -7.82
CA CYS A 103 -0.48 6.60 -7.08
C CYS A 103 -0.22 6.53 -5.59
N LEU A 104 -0.62 7.59 -4.90
CA LEU A 104 -0.67 7.62 -3.45
C LEU A 104 -2.08 7.19 -2.99
N PRO A 105 -2.19 6.21 -2.08
CA PRO A 105 -3.48 5.81 -1.53
C PRO A 105 -4.26 7.00 -0.96
N GLY A 106 -5.53 7.14 -1.34
CA GLY A 106 -6.36 8.29 -0.93
C GLY A 106 -6.48 8.46 0.58
N VAL A 107 -6.50 7.35 1.30
CA VAL A 107 -6.49 7.33 2.77
C VAL A 107 -5.24 7.99 3.35
N TRP A 108 -4.09 7.83 2.70
CA TRP A 108 -2.83 8.45 3.13
C TRP A 108 -2.80 9.93 2.75
N ALA A 109 -3.25 10.27 1.54
CA ALA A 109 -3.40 11.66 1.11
C ALA A 109 -4.28 12.47 2.08
N LYS A 110 -5.39 11.89 2.55
CA LYS A 110 -6.25 12.51 3.58
C LYS A 110 -5.58 12.60 4.94
N GLN A 111 -4.84 11.58 5.36
CA GLN A 111 -4.17 11.54 6.65
C GLN A 111 -3.03 12.57 6.76
N PHE A 112 -2.24 12.74 5.70
CA PHE A 112 -1.13 13.69 5.70
C PHE A 112 -1.53 15.10 5.27
N GLY A 113 -2.64 15.21 4.53
CA GLY A 113 -3.14 16.46 3.98
C GLY A 113 -2.32 16.89 2.77
N LEU A 114 -2.96 16.90 1.60
CA LEU A 114 -2.38 17.51 0.42
C LEU A 114 -2.50 19.04 0.51
N LYS A 115 -1.50 19.75 -0.04
CA LYS A 115 -1.62 21.16 -0.37
C LYS A 115 -2.64 21.25 -1.49
N THR A 116 -3.89 21.52 -1.12
CA THR A 116 -4.85 22.10 -2.06
C THR A 116 -4.28 23.44 -2.48
N ASN A 117 -3.92 23.57 -3.75
CA ASN A 117 -3.79 24.86 -4.41
C ASN A 117 -5.15 25.57 -4.39
#